data_AF-A0A6S7JLE0-F1
#
_entry.id   AF-A0A6S7JLE0-F1
#
_cell.length_a   1.000
_cell.length_b   1.000
_cell.length_c   1.000
_cell.angle_alpha   90.00
_cell.angle_beta   90.00
_cell.angle_gamma   90.00
#
_symmetry.space_group_name_H-M   'P 1'
#
loop_
_entity.id
_entity.type
_entity.pdbx_description
1 polymer ?
#
loop_
_entity_poly.entity_id
_entity_poly.type
_entity_poly.pdbx_seq_one_letter_code
_entity_poly.pdbx_strand_id
1 'polypeptide(L)' 'SGNAKPSEIDMLWELSKQIEGHTICALGDGAAWPAQGLIRHFRPELERRMQEHAESEKAAAVA' A
#
# COMPACT_ATOMS: atom_id res chain seq x y z
N SER A 1 8.05 7.38 -1.05
CA SER A 1 9.03 6.34 -1.42
C SER A 1 8.30 5.08 -1.85
N GLY A 2 8.91 4.24 -2.68
CA GLY A 2 8.34 2.97 -3.18
C GLY A 2 8.95 1.74 -2.52
N ASN A 3 9.36 1.82 -1.26
CA ASN A 3 10.17 0.81 -0.58
C ASN A 3 9.40 -0.45 -0.13
N ALA A 4 8.27 -0.75 -0.77
CA ALA A 4 7.44 -1.91 -0.45
C ALA A 4 7.45 -2.89 -1.63
N LYS A 5 7.03 -4.12 -1.37
CA LYS A 5 6.85 -5.17 -2.36
C LYS A 5 5.39 -5.19 -2.84
N PRO A 6 5.11 -5.60 -4.10
CA PRO A 6 3.74 -5.69 -4.60
C PRO A 6 2.81 -6.55 -3.73
N SER A 7 3.31 -7.62 -3.12
CA SER A 7 2.54 -8.47 -2.19
C SER A 7 2.07 -7.74 -0.92
N GLU A 8 2.77 -6.68 -0.51
CA GLU A 8 2.39 -5.88 0.65
C GLU A 8 1.16 -5.00 0.36
N ILE A 9 0.83 -4.73 -0.91
CA ILE A 9 -0.42 -4.06 -1.30
C ILE A 9 -1.61 -4.96 -0.93
N ASP A 10 -1.53 -6.25 -1.25
CA ASP A 10 -2.59 -7.20 -0.93
C ASP A 10 -2.68 -7.47 0.58
N MET A 11 -1.54 -7.50 1.28
CA MET A 11 -1.52 -7.54 2.75
C MET A 11 -2.17 -6.30 3.37
N LEU A 12 -1.86 -5.10 2.88
CA LEU A 12 -2.43 -3.86 3.38
C LEU A 12 -3.94 -3.79 3.11
N TRP A 13 -4.38 -4.30 1.96
CA TRP A 13 -5.80 -4.47 1.66
C TRP A 13 -6.50 -5.33 2.71
N GLU A 14 -5.96 -6.50 3.00
CA GLU A 14 -6.53 -7.41 4.01
C GLU A 14 -6.54 -6.78 5.41
N LEU A 15 -5.43 -6.16 5.84
CA LEU A 15 -5.36 -5.46 7.13
C LEU A 15 -6.38 -4.34 7.23
N SER A 16 -6.61 -3.58 6.15
CA SER A 16 -7.62 -2.53 6.14
C SER A 16 -9.05 -3.08 6.33
N LYS A 17 -9.32 -4.30 5.85
CA LYS A 17 -10.60 -4.99 6.04
C LYS A 17 -10.76 -5.53 7.46
N GLN A 18 -9.66 -5.91 8.10
CA GLN A 18 -9.67 -6.31 9.51
C GLN A 18 -9.90 -5.12 10.46
N ILE A 19 -9.56 -3.89 10.05
CA ILE A 19 -9.85 -2.67 10.81
C ILE A 19 -11.31 -2.27 10.62
N GLU A 20 -11.78 -2.27 9.37
CA GLU A 20 -13.15 -1.90 9.00
C GLU A 20 -14.18 -2.75 9.78
N GLY A 21 -15.09 -2.09 10.50
CA GLY A 21 -16.15 -2.73 11.27
C GLY A 21 -15.70 -3.41 12.57
N HIS A 22 -14.41 -3.37 12.92
CA HIS A 22 -13.84 -4.04 14.10
C HIS A 22 -13.26 -3.07 15.14
N THR A 23 -13.59 -1.78 15.03
CA THR A 23 -13.18 -0.75 15.99
C THR A 23 -14.37 -0.15 16.73
N ILE A 24 -14.14 0.40 17.93
CA ILE A 24 -15.18 0.97 18.79
C ILE A 24 -15.85 2.21 18.17
N CYS A 25 -15.08 3.00 17.40
CA CYS A 25 -15.55 4.25 16.80
C CYS A 25 -15.33 4.21 15.28
N ALA A 26 -16.20 4.90 14.53
CA ALA A 26 -16.14 5.03 13.07
C ALA A 26 -14.84 5.68 12.55
N LEU A 27 -13.96 6.17 13.44
CA LEU A 27 -12.62 6.60 13.06
C LEU A 27 -11.81 5.46 12.41
N GLY A 28 -11.98 4.20 12.84
CA GLY A 28 -11.29 3.06 12.22
C GLY A 28 -11.69 2.87 10.77
N ASP A 29 -12.99 2.90 10.49
CA ASP A 29 -13.55 2.84 9.13
C ASP A 29 -13.07 4.04 8.30
N GLY A 30 -13.14 5.24 8.89
CA GLY A 30 -12.65 6.48 8.29
C GLY A 30 -11.16 6.46 7.95
N ALA A 31 -10.34 5.67 8.67
CA ALA A 31 -8.93 5.46 8.36
C ALA A 31 -8.69 4.35 7.33
N ALA A 32 -9.51 3.29 7.36
CA ALA A 32 -9.40 2.14 6.45
C ALA A 32 -9.83 2.49 5.02
N TRP A 33 -10.94 3.21 4.85
CA TRP A 33 -11.51 3.50 3.53
C TRP A 33 -10.59 4.32 2.60
N PRO A 34 -9.86 5.35 3.06
CA PRO A 34 -8.91 6.05 2.20
C PRO A 34 -7.81 5.14 1.65
N ALA A 35 -7.27 4.22 2.47
CA ALA A 35 -6.28 3.25 2.02
C ALA A 35 -6.87 2.26 1.01
N GLN A 36 -8.07 1.73 1.28
CA GLN A 36 -8.79 0.86 0.33
C GLN A 36 -9.09 1.57 -1.00
N GLY A 37 -9.56 2.82 -0.96
CA GLY A 37 -9.83 3.62 -2.15
C GLY A 37 -8.56 3.86 -2.97
N LEU A 38 -7.46 4.20 -2.30
CA LEU A 38 -6.15 4.36 -2.94
C LEU A 38 -5.72 3.07 -3.65
N ILE A 39 -5.79 1.92 -2.96
CA ILE A 39 -5.43 0.62 -3.55
C ILE A 39 -6.35 0.31 -4.74
N ARG A 40 -7.68 0.44 -4.58
CA ARG A 40 -8.66 0.08 -5.61
C ARG A 40 -8.48 0.87 -6.90
N HIS A 41 -8.18 2.17 -6.79
CA HIS A 41 -8.16 3.08 -7.94
C HIS A 41 -6.76 3.37 -8.47
N PHE A 42 -5.73 3.26 -7.62
CA PHE A 42 -4.36 3.68 -7.94
C PHE A 42 -3.32 2.57 -7.71
N ARG A 43 -3.72 1.30 -7.63
CA ARG A 43 -2.78 0.17 -7.58
C ARG A 43 -1.67 0.26 -8.64
N PRO A 44 -1.95 0.60 -9.93
CA PRO A 44 -0.89 0.73 -10.92
C PRO A 44 0.16 1.79 -10.56
N GLU A 45 -0.25 2.90 -9.93
CA GLU A 45 0.68 3.94 -9.48
C GLU A 45 1.52 3.49 -8.29
N LEU A 46 0.93 2.73 -7.35
CA LEU A 46 1.66 2.14 -6.24
C LEU A 46 2.74 1.17 -6.75
N GLU A 47 2.38 0.27 -7.67
CA GLU A 47 3.30 -0.69 -8.27
C GLU A 47 4.40 -0.01 -9.10
N ARG A 48 4.06 1.03 -9.87
CA ARG A 48 5.03 1.85 -10.61
C ARG A 48 6.08 2.46 -9.68
N ARG A 49 5.66 3.06 -8.56
CA ARG A 49 6.60 3.61 -7.56
C ARG A 49 7.51 2.55 -6.96
N MET A 50 7.00 1.35 -6.73
CA MET A 50 7.80 0.22 -6.22
C MET A 50 8.84 -0.25 -7.24
N GLN A 51 8.47 -0.30 -8.52
CA GLN A 51 9.39 -0.62 -9.60
C GLN A 51 10.52 0.40 -9.70
N GLU A 52 10.19 1.70 -9.73
CA GLU A 52 11.19 2.78 -9.75
C GLU A 52 12.15 2.70 -8.57
N HIS A 53 11.63 2.41 -7.37
CA HIS A 53 12.45 2.24 -6.18
C HIS A 53 13.41 1.04 -6.32
N ALA A 54 12.90 -0.11 -6.75
CA ALA A 54 13.70 -1.31 -6.95
C ALA A 54 14.77 -1.14 -8.03
N GLU A 55 14.49 -0.39 -9.09
CA GLU A 55 15.48 -0.01 -10.11
C GLU A 55 16.56 0.91 -9.54
N SER A 56 16.17 1.91 -8.76
CA SER A 56 17.11 2.83 -8.11
C SER A 56 18.02 2.13 -7.10
N GLU A 57 17.49 1.19 -6.30
CA GLU A 57 18.28 0.38 -5.38
C GLU A 57 19.28 -0.52 -6.11
N LYS A 58 18.84 -1.18 -7.19
CA LYS A 58 19.73 -2.02 -8.02
C LYS A 58 20.85 -1.20 -8.64
N ALA A 59 20.55 -0.01 -9.15
CA ALA A 59 21.56 0.89 -9.71
C ALA A 59 22.58 1.32 -8.65
N ALA A 60 22.13 1.63 -7.43
CA ALA A 60 23.01 1.98 -6.31
C ALA A 60 23.88 0.81 -5.84
N ALA A 61 23.40 -0.43 -5.93
CA ALA A 61 24.13 -1.62 -5.52
C ALA A 61 25.22 -2.07 -6.52
N VAL A 62 25.17 -1.59 -7.76
CA VAL A 62 26.14 -1.93 -8.82
C VAL A 62 27.20 -0.81 -9.00
N ALA A 63 27.04 0.32 -8.32
CA ALA A 63 28.00 1.44 -8.25
C ALA A 63 29.00 1.24 -7.10
#